data_AF-A0A1Q4VJT9-F1
#
_entry.id   AF-A0A1Q4VJT9-F1
#
_cell.length_a   1.000
_cell.length_b   1.000
_cell.length_c   1.000
_cell.angle_alpha   90.00
_cell.angle_beta   90.00
_cell.angle_gamma   90.00
#
_symmetry.space_group_name_H-M   'P 1'
#
loop_
_entity.id
_entity.type
_entity.pdbx_description
1 polymer ?
#
loop_
_entity_poly.entity_id
_entity_poly.type
_entity_poly.pdbx_seq_one_letter_code
_entity_poly.pdbx_strand_id
1 'polypeptide(L)'
;MADDSTAQDRQLLHDYSRETRDPYVQRLLGELLGHVNRAEFERTAGAGGGNTRDLGQGRYAISYAYTPGMWRSDHLAVMVHELTHVAVNQAYDSRMLNFRVPQLSAAEDDRVKNETPGREEDHQNARLGRVDARRRDAFVDLVVGNVQRLLDELPTSGLPPERQRAIRTKLTDHMRARPYHEYDGVLSHVLTWADLDGADRSSAFYRSLTAMVAQAADWRAAGDITLPRRRRGLFRRMGSALHIIRR
;
A
#
# COMPACT_ATOMS: atom_id res chain seq x y z
N MET A 1 6.50 30.57 -13.10
CA MET A 1 7.34 29.40 -13.45
C MET A 1 6.74 28.23 -12.71
N ALA A 2 6.15 27.27 -13.41
CA ALA A 2 5.70 26.03 -12.76
C ALA A 2 6.99 25.26 -12.42
N ASP A 3 7.34 25.23 -11.14
CA ASP A 3 8.39 24.33 -10.65
C ASP A 3 7.99 22.93 -11.09
N ASP A 4 8.85 22.26 -11.86
CA ASP A 4 8.62 20.88 -12.28
C ASP A 4 8.77 19.97 -11.06
N SER A 5 7.70 19.91 -10.25
CA SER A 5 7.64 19.10 -9.03
C SER A 5 7.99 17.64 -9.31
N THR A 6 7.69 17.14 -10.52
CA THR A 6 8.09 15.80 -10.96
C THR A 6 9.60 15.60 -10.95
N ALA A 7 10.37 16.53 -11.53
CA ALA A 7 11.82 16.41 -11.54
C ALA A 7 12.41 16.45 -10.11
N GLN A 8 11.89 17.34 -9.25
CA GLN A 8 12.33 17.47 -7.86
C GLN A 8 12.01 16.21 -7.05
N ASP A 9 10.80 15.66 -7.19
CA ASP A 9 10.34 14.48 -6.46
C ASP A 9 11.10 13.22 -6.87
N ARG A 10 11.37 13.07 -8.17
CA ARG A 10 12.24 12.01 -8.69
C ARG A 10 13.63 12.10 -8.09
N GLN A 11 14.20 13.30 -8.07
CA GLN A 11 15.52 13.51 -7.47
C GLN A 11 15.50 13.15 -5.97
N LEU A 12 14.46 13.53 -5.23
CA LEU A 12 14.33 13.21 -3.81
C LEU A 12 14.28 11.70 -3.54
N LEU A 13 13.56 10.93 -4.37
CA LEU A 13 13.52 9.46 -4.28
C LEU A 13 14.88 8.82 -4.62
N HIS A 14 15.57 9.35 -5.63
CA HIS A 14 16.92 8.90 -5.97
C HIS A 14 17.93 9.23 -4.85
N ASP A 15 17.82 10.39 -4.22
CA ASP A 15 18.65 10.78 -3.07
C ASP A 15 18.40 9.84 -1.90
N TYR A 16 17.14 9.57 -1.59
CA TYR A 16 16.79 8.61 -0.54
C TYR A 16 17.40 7.22 -0.79
N SER A 17 17.33 6.72 -2.03
CA SER A 17 17.93 5.44 -2.43
C SER A 17 19.45 5.40 -2.25
N ARG A 18 20.15 6.52 -2.50
CA ARG A 18 21.60 6.64 -2.30
C ARG A 18 22.01 6.76 -0.83
N GLU A 19 21.17 7.38 -0.02
CA GLU A 19 21.44 7.66 1.39
C GLU A 19 21.15 6.46 2.30
N THR A 20 20.07 5.73 2.04
CA THR A 20 19.67 4.63 2.91
C THR A 20 20.69 3.50 2.88
N ARG A 21 21.05 3.01 4.07
CA ARG A 21 21.94 1.86 4.27
C ARG A 21 21.17 0.58 4.59
N ASP A 22 19.84 0.64 4.63
CA ASP A 22 19.04 -0.55 4.90
C ASP A 22 18.86 -1.37 3.61
N PRO A 23 19.30 -2.64 3.57
CA PRO A 23 19.22 -3.46 2.36
C PRO A 23 17.77 -3.74 1.93
N TYR A 24 16.81 -3.79 2.87
CA TYR A 24 15.40 -4.00 2.55
C TYR A 24 14.79 -2.76 1.92
N VAL A 25 15.14 -1.57 2.43
CA VAL A 25 14.73 -0.29 1.84
C VAL A 25 15.36 -0.10 0.47
N GLN A 26 16.66 -0.39 0.32
CA GLN A 26 17.34 -0.34 -0.98
C GLN A 26 16.67 -1.26 -2.00
N ARG A 27 16.27 -2.48 -1.60
CA ARG A 27 15.54 -3.40 -2.48
C ARG A 27 14.19 -2.83 -2.89
N LEU A 28 13.42 -2.29 -1.94
CA LEU A 28 12.13 -1.64 -2.23
C LEU A 28 12.32 -0.46 -3.20
N LEU A 29 13.25 0.45 -2.92
CA LEU A 29 13.50 1.61 -3.78
C LEU A 29 14.05 1.20 -5.15
N GLY A 30 14.85 0.13 -5.24
CA GLY A 30 15.32 -0.40 -6.51
C GLY A 30 14.18 -0.87 -7.42
N GLU A 31 13.16 -1.51 -6.85
CA GLU A 31 11.92 -1.84 -7.57
C GLU A 31 11.16 -0.56 -7.97
N LEU A 32 10.84 0.31 -7.01
CA LEU A 32 9.98 1.47 -7.24
C LEU A 32 10.59 2.49 -8.20
N LEU A 33 11.92 2.70 -8.16
CA LEU A 33 12.61 3.59 -9.10
C LEU A 33 12.54 3.07 -10.54
N GLY A 34 12.37 1.76 -10.75
CA GLY A 34 12.08 1.19 -12.08
C GLY A 34 10.76 1.68 -12.68
N HIS A 35 9.85 2.21 -11.84
CA HIS A 35 8.55 2.72 -12.25
C HIS A 35 8.47 4.26 -12.27
N VAL A 36 9.47 4.97 -11.76
CA VAL A 36 9.39 6.42 -11.53
C VAL A 36 9.15 7.25 -12.81
N ASN A 37 9.66 6.77 -13.96
CA ASN A 37 9.47 7.43 -15.26
C ASN A 37 8.07 7.20 -15.86
N ARG A 38 7.27 6.32 -15.26
CA ARG A 38 5.88 6.07 -15.63
C ARG A 38 4.91 6.96 -14.86
N ALA A 39 5.38 7.62 -13.80
CA ALA A 39 4.58 8.47 -12.93
C ALA A 39 4.90 9.95 -13.15
N GLU A 40 3.85 10.75 -13.26
CA GLU A 40 3.88 12.21 -13.12
C GLU A 40 3.46 12.57 -11.70
N PHE A 41 4.22 13.44 -11.04
CA PHE A 41 3.94 13.87 -9.67
C PHE A 41 3.28 15.25 -9.67
N GLU A 42 2.20 15.35 -8.92
CA GLU A 42 1.43 16.57 -8.72
C GLU A 42 1.29 16.86 -7.22
N ARG A 43 1.95 17.92 -6.77
CA ARG A 43 1.80 18.44 -5.41
C ARG A 43 0.50 19.22 -5.29
N THR A 44 -0.40 18.80 -4.42
CA THR A 44 -1.66 19.51 -4.14
C THR A 44 -1.59 20.25 -2.80
N ALA A 45 -2.27 21.40 -2.72
CA ALA A 45 -2.36 22.14 -1.47
C ALA A 45 -3.36 21.48 -0.52
N GLY A 46 -3.04 21.42 0.77
CA GLY A 46 -3.95 20.97 1.82
C GLY A 46 -3.34 19.90 2.73
N ALA A 47 -4.22 19.19 3.46
CA ALA A 47 -3.87 18.05 4.29
C ALA A 47 -4.61 16.82 3.73
N GLY A 48 -3.88 15.72 3.51
CA GLY A 48 -4.45 14.50 2.93
C GLY A 48 -3.40 13.44 2.63
N GLY A 49 -3.86 12.27 2.20
CA GLY A 49 -3.00 11.21 1.66
C GLY A 49 -2.56 11.48 0.22
N GLY A 50 -1.89 10.51 -0.38
CA GLY A 50 -1.68 10.51 -1.83
C GLY A 50 -2.82 9.78 -2.55
N ASN A 51 -2.80 9.89 -3.88
CA ASN A 51 -3.64 9.15 -4.78
C ASN A 51 -2.86 8.83 -6.05
N THR A 52 -2.97 7.58 -6.50
CA THR A 52 -2.42 7.12 -7.77
C THR A 52 -3.57 6.90 -8.74
N ARG A 53 -3.44 7.42 -9.97
CA ARG A 53 -4.41 7.22 -11.05
C ARG A 53 -3.73 6.63 -12.27
N ASP A 54 -4.32 5.57 -12.82
CA ASP A 54 -3.89 5.00 -14.10
C ASP A 54 -4.39 5.88 -15.25
N LEU A 55 -3.46 6.36 -16.08
CA LEU A 55 -3.76 7.18 -17.26
C LEU A 55 -3.86 6.35 -18.55
N GLY A 56 -3.68 5.02 -18.45
CA GLY A 56 -3.57 4.11 -19.58
C GLY A 56 -2.15 4.05 -20.15
N GLN A 57 -1.91 3.04 -21.00
CA GLN A 57 -0.64 2.83 -21.70
C GLN A 57 0.58 2.74 -20.76
N GLY A 58 0.37 2.29 -19.52
CA GLY A 58 1.42 2.17 -18.51
C GLY A 58 1.93 3.50 -17.95
N ARG A 59 1.15 4.58 -18.07
CA ARG A 59 1.40 5.90 -17.46
C ARG A 59 0.47 6.16 -16.29
N TYR A 60 0.95 6.90 -15.31
CA TYR A 60 0.27 7.15 -14.04
C TYR A 60 0.40 8.62 -13.63
N ALA A 61 -0.61 9.14 -12.96
CA ALA A 61 -0.52 10.39 -12.20
C ALA A 61 -0.52 10.05 -10.71
N ILE A 62 0.43 10.61 -9.99
CA ILE A 62 0.51 10.55 -8.53
C ILE A 62 0.27 11.95 -8.01
N SER A 63 -0.83 12.15 -7.29
CA SER A 63 -1.13 13.40 -6.62
C SER A 63 -1.03 13.21 -5.10
N TYR A 64 -0.49 14.20 -4.40
CA TYR A 64 -0.38 14.12 -2.95
C TYR A 64 -0.32 15.50 -2.31
N ALA A 65 -0.83 15.59 -1.08
CA ALA A 65 -0.79 16.82 -0.31
C ALA A 65 0.66 17.19 0.04
N TYR A 66 1.07 18.41 -0.27
CA TYR A 66 2.38 18.94 0.08
C TYR A 66 2.25 20.30 0.74
N THR A 67 2.92 20.47 1.88
CA THR A 67 3.02 21.75 2.57
C THR A 67 4.49 22.12 2.75
N PRO A 68 4.88 23.39 2.52
CA PRO A 68 6.23 23.85 2.87
C PRO A 68 6.51 23.58 4.36
N GLY A 69 7.59 22.84 4.65
CA GLY A 69 7.92 22.41 6.01
C GLY A 69 7.40 21.02 6.41
N MET A 70 6.72 20.31 5.50
CA MET A 70 6.44 18.88 5.66
C MET A 70 7.74 18.13 5.99
N TRP A 71 7.68 17.22 6.96
CA TRP A 71 8.83 16.40 7.30
C TRP A 71 9.23 15.53 6.11
N ARG A 72 10.52 15.47 5.84
CA ARG A 72 11.07 14.68 4.74
C ARG A 72 10.58 13.23 4.76
N SER A 73 10.48 12.63 5.96
CA SER A 73 9.99 11.25 6.10
C SER A 73 8.53 11.08 5.72
N ASP A 74 7.67 12.06 5.98
CA ASP A 74 6.27 12.02 5.54
C ASP A 74 6.15 12.20 4.02
N HIS A 75 6.92 13.12 3.44
CA HIS A 75 6.93 13.35 1.98
C HIS A 75 7.40 12.11 1.22
N LEU A 76 8.55 11.55 1.60
CA LEU A 76 9.08 10.32 0.99
C LEU A 76 8.14 9.13 1.19
N ALA A 77 7.56 8.97 2.37
CA ALA A 77 6.69 7.83 2.66
C ALA A 77 5.40 7.87 1.83
N VAL A 78 4.81 9.06 1.59
CA VAL A 78 3.67 9.21 0.68
C VAL A 78 4.07 8.89 -0.76
N MET A 79 5.19 9.41 -1.26
CA MET A 79 5.62 9.11 -2.63
C MET A 79 5.93 7.62 -2.83
N VAL A 80 6.56 6.97 -1.85
CA VAL A 80 6.83 5.52 -1.86
C VAL A 80 5.53 4.72 -1.81
N HIS A 81 4.55 5.15 -1.01
CA HIS A 81 3.23 4.54 -0.96
C HIS A 81 2.55 4.57 -2.34
N GLU A 82 2.49 5.75 -2.97
CA GLU A 82 1.82 5.92 -4.26
C GLU A 82 2.56 5.19 -5.39
N LEU A 83 3.90 5.24 -5.42
CA LEU A 83 4.67 4.44 -6.38
C LEU A 83 4.49 2.93 -6.18
N THR A 84 4.19 2.48 -4.96
CA THR A 84 3.87 1.06 -4.73
C THR A 84 2.58 0.67 -5.45
N HIS A 85 1.56 1.54 -5.52
CA HIS A 85 0.35 1.28 -6.32
C HIS A 85 0.66 1.14 -7.81
N VAL A 86 1.62 1.91 -8.32
CA VAL A 86 2.11 1.75 -9.70
C VAL A 86 2.75 0.38 -9.91
N ALA A 87 3.65 -0.04 -9.01
CA ALA A 87 4.30 -1.35 -9.08
C ALA A 87 3.28 -2.49 -8.99
N VAL A 88 2.29 -2.38 -8.10
CA VAL A 88 1.16 -3.31 -7.96
C VAL A 88 0.36 -3.42 -9.24
N ASN A 89 -0.01 -2.27 -9.85
CA ASN A 89 -0.78 -2.30 -11.09
C ASN A 89 0.02 -2.92 -12.25
N GLN A 90 1.32 -2.66 -12.33
CA GLN A 90 2.20 -3.27 -13.34
C GLN A 90 2.38 -4.78 -13.13
N ALA A 91 2.43 -5.25 -11.89
CA ALA A 91 2.61 -6.65 -11.57
C ALA A 91 1.36 -7.50 -11.84
N TYR A 92 0.18 -6.97 -11.52
CA TYR A 92 -1.05 -7.77 -11.51
C TYR A 92 -2.08 -7.38 -12.57
N ASP A 93 -1.90 -6.27 -13.27
CA ASP A 93 -2.88 -5.69 -14.21
C ASP A 93 -4.27 -5.59 -13.57
N SER A 94 -4.31 -5.06 -12.35
CA SER A 94 -5.42 -5.26 -11.40
C SER A 94 -6.18 -3.98 -11.04
N ARG A 95 -5.88 -2.85 -11.69
CA ARG A 95 -6.30 -1.51 -11.27
C ARG A 95 -5.88 -1.23 -9.82
N MET A 96 -4.59 -1.40 -9.54
CA MET A 96 -3.96 -1.15 -8.22
C MET A 96 -4.55 -1.99 -7.07
N LEU A 97 -5.10 -3.16 -7.37
CA LEU A 97 -5.39 -4.13 -6.33
C LEU A 97 -4.11 -4.94 -6.05
N ASN A 98 -3.71 -5.04 -4.78
CA ASN A 98 -2.65 -5.92 -4.26
C ASN A 98 -3.02 -7.40 -4.35
N PHE A 99 -3.70 -7.77 -5.44
CA PHE A 99 -4.29 -9.07 -5.67
C PHE A 99 -4.60 -9.21 -7.16
N ARG A 100 -4.10 -10.28 -7.78
CA ARG A 100 -4.42 -10.58 -9.17
C ARG A 100 -5.90 -10.94 -9.31
N VAL A 101 -6.62 -10.13 -10.07
CA VAL A 101 -8.06 -10.30 -10.34
C VAL A 101 -8.30 -10.55 -11.83
N PRO A 102 -9.24 -11.43 -12.21
CA PRO A 102 -9.64 -11.57 -13.61
C PRO A 102 -10.09 -10.23 -14.21
N GLN A 103 -9.87 -10.06 -15.52
CA GLN A 103 -10.45 -8.95 -16.27
C GLN A 103 -11.97 -9.12 -16.38
N LEU A 104 -12.69 -8.00 -16.42
CA LEU A 104 -14.11 -8.01 -16.78
C LEU A 104 -14.27 -8.35 -18.27
N SER A 105 -15.40 -8.95 -18.65
CA SER A 105 -15.79 -8.99 -20.06
C SER A 105 -16.15 -7.59 -20.57
N ALA A 106 -16.08 -7.35 -21.88
CA ALA A 106 -16.41 -6.04 -22.45
C ALA A 106 -17.81 -5.55 -22.03
N ALA A 107 -18.81 -6.45 -22.03
CA ALA A 107 -20.17 -6.13 -21.61
C ALA A 107 -20.27 -5.77 -20.11
N GLU A 108 -19.47 -6.42 -19.25
CA GLU A 108 -19.42 -6.09 -17.83
C GLU A 108 -18.70 -4.76 -17.58
N ASP A 109 -17.60 -4.49 -18.29
CA ASP A 109 -16.86 -3.23 -18.18
C ASP A 109 -17.72 -2.05 -18.68
N ASP A 110 -18.42 -2.21 -19.80
CA ASP A 110 -19.37 -1.22 -20.33
C ASP A 110 -20.52 -0.98 -19.34
N ARG A 111 -21.05 -2.03 -18.72
CA ARG A 111 -22.11 -1.90 -17.71
C ARG A 111 -21.64 -1.06 -16.52
N VAL A 112 -20.49 -1.41 -15.92
CA VAL A 112 -19.94 -0.68 -14.76
C VAL A 112 -19.66 0.78 -15.13
N LYS A 113 -19.08 1.02 -16.31
CA LYS A 113 -18.79 2.37 -16.81
C LYS A 113 -20.07 3.20 -16.98
N ASN A 114 -21.16 2.60 -17.44
CA ASN A 114 -22.44 3.29 -17.66
C ASN A 114 -23.21 3.51 -16.34
N GLU A 115 -23.18 2.56 -15.42
CA GLU A 115 -23.86 2.66 -14.12
C GLU A 115 -23.14 3.65 -13.19
N THR A 116 -21.81 3.64 -13.19
CA THR A 116 -20.97 4.43 -12.29
C THR A 116 -19.81 5.08 -13.04
N PRO A 117 -20.06 6.11 -13.88
CA PRO A 117 -19.01 6.74 -14.68
C PRO A 117 -17.88 7.29 -13.81
N GLY A 118 -16.65 6.85 -14.10
CA GLY A 118 -15.43 7.37 -13.46
C GLY A 118 -15.15 6.87 -12.03
N ARG A 119 -15.95 5.92 -11.49
CA ARG A 119 -15.70 5.36 -10.16
C ARG A 119 -14.82 4.12 -10.25
N GLU A 120 -13.52 4.31 -10.02
CA GLU A 120 -12.53 3.22 -10.09
C GLU A 120 -12.81 2.09 -9.08
N GLU A 121 -13.28 2.45 -7.88
CA GLU A 121 -13.64 1.50 -6.83
C GLU A 121 -14.72 0.50 -7.28
N ASP A 122 -15.70 0.94 -8.07
CA ASP A 122 -16.76 0.06 -8.56
C ASP A 122 -16.24 -0.96 -9.59
N HIS A 123 -15.30 -0.54 -10.46
CA HIS A 123 -14.58 -1.48 -11.34
C HIS A 123 -13.72 -2.47 -10.53
N GLN A 124 -13.00 -2.00 -9.51
CA GLN A 124 -12.21 -2.85 -8.63
C GLN A 124 -13.08 -3.89 -7.92
N ASN A 125 -14.21 -3.46 -7.34
CA ASN A 125 -15.17 -4.33 -6.67
C ASN A 125 -15.80 -5.36 -7.61
N ALA A 126 -16.16 -4.96 -8.84
CA ALA A 126 -16.66 -5.88 -9.86
C ALA A 126 -15.61 -6.96 -10.21
N ARG A 127 -14.34 -6.58 -10.38
CA ARG A 127 -13.24 -7.53 -10.63
C ARG A 127 -12.99 -8.47 -9.45
N LEU A 128 -13.02 -7.95 -8.22
CA LEU A 128 -12.94 -8.76 -7.01
C LEU A 128 -14.09 -9.77 -6.92
N GLY A 129 -15.28 -9.41 -7.38
CA GLY A 129 -16.44 -10.32 -7.46
C GLY A 129 -16.20 -11.58 -8.30
N ARG A 130 -15.25 -11.53 -9.25
CA ARG A 130 -14.85 -12.68 -10.08
C ARG A 130 -13.86 -13.62 -9.41
N VAL A 131 -13.34 -13.26 -8.24
CA VAL A 131 -12.40 -14.09 -7.48
C VAL A 131 -13.17 -14.96 -6.48
N ASP A 132 -12.77 -16.23 -6.40
CA ASP A 132 -13.26 -17.17 -5.40
C ASP A 132 -13.24 -16.54 -3.98
N ALA A 133 -14.38 -16.62 -3.29
CA ALA A 133 -14.55 -15.99 -1.99
C ALA A 133 -13.54 -16.52 -0.96
N ARG A 134 -13.18 -17.81 -0.99
CA ARG A 134 -12.21 -18.37 -0.03
C ARG A 134 -10.81 -17.80 -0.26
N ARG A 135 -10.43 -17.55 -1.51
CA ARG A 135 -9.15 -16.91 -1.86
C ARG A 135 -9.13 -15.47 -1.38
N ARG A 136 -10.23 -14.73 -1.56
CA ARG A 136 -10.42 -13.37 -1.04
C ARG A 136 -10.32 -13.32 0.49
N ASP A 137 -11.09 -14.14 1.18
CA ASP A 137 -11.09 -14.23 2.65
C ASP A 137 -9.70 -14.60 3.20
N ALA A 138 -9.00 -15.54 2.56
CA ALA A 138 -7.66 -15.93 2.98
C ALA A 138 -6.63 -14.79 2.82
N PHE A 139 -6.79 -13.92 1.82
CA PHE A 139 -5.98 -12.71 1.72
C PHE A 139 -6.29 -11.71 2.84
N VAL A 140 -7.57 -11.45 3.11
CA VAL A 140 -7.98 -10.56 4.21
C VAL A 140 -7.49 -11.07 5.56
N ASP A 141 -7.62 -12.36 5.84
CA ASP A 141 -7.09 -12.97 7.07
C ASP A 141 -5.58 -12.76 7.22
N LEU A 142 -4.83 -12.92 6.13
CA LEU A 142 -3.39 -12.70 6.11
C LEU A 142 -3.06 -11.23 6.41
N VAL A 143 -3.74 -10.29 5.76
CA VAL A 143 -3.56 -8.85 5.99
C VAL A 143 -3.88 -8.48 7.44
N VAL A 144 -5.03 -8.92 7.96
CA VAL A 144 -5.43 -8.65 9.35
C VAL A 144 -4.46 -9.26 10.35
N GLY A 145 -4.00 -10.50 10.12
CA GLY A 145 -3.00 -11.14 10.97
C GLY A 145 -1.66 -10.41 10.97
N ASN A 146 -1.22 -9.94 9.82
CA ASN A 146 0.01 -9.15 9.67
C ASN A 146 -0.11 -7.77 10.34
N VAL A 147 -1.24 -7.08 10.17
CA VAL A 147 -1.54 -5.82 10.86
C VAL A 147 -1.51 -6.00 12.37
N GLN A 148 -2.19 -7.02 12.90
CA GLN A 148 -2.23 -7.26 14.34
C GLN A 148 -0.82 -7.51 14.89
N ARG A 149 -0.02 -8.33 14.20
CA ARG A 149 1.38 -8.56 14.58
C ARG A 149 2.18 -7.25 14.64
N LEU A 150 2.10 -6.42 13.61
CA LEU A 150 2.81 -5.13 13.59
C LEU A 150 2.35 -4.21 14.72
N LEU A 151 1.05 -4.18 15.02
CA LEU A 151 0.51 -3.37 16.12
C LEU A 151 0.98 -3.87 17.50
N ASP A 152 1.05 -5.18 17.70
CA ASP A 152 1.53 -5.80 18.94
C ASP A 152 3.03 -5.55 19.15
N GLU A 153 3.81 -5.54 18.07
CA GLU A 153 5.26 -5.34 18.11
C GLU A 153 5.68 -3.86 18.12
N LEU A 154 4.82 -2.94 17.65
CA LEU A 154 5.11 -1.51 17.51
C LEU A 154 5.67 -0.82 18.78
N PRO A 155 5.22 -1.14 20.02
CA PRO A 155 5.81 -0.55 21.23
C PRO A 155 7.31 -0.86 21.40
N THR A 156 7.81 -1.93 20.77
CA THR A 156 9.23 -2.34 20.81
C THR A 156 10.08 -1.73 19.70
N SER A 157 9.48 -0.90 18.82
CA SER A 157 10.15 -0.36 17.63
C SER A 157 11.26 0.66 17.90
N GLY A 158 11.35 1.21 19.12
CA GLY A 158 12.26 2.32 19.43
C GLY A 158 11.85 3.67 18.83
N LEU A 159 10.76 3.73 18.06
CA LEU A 159 10.23 4.96 17.47
C LEU A 159 9.61 5.87 18.54
N PRO A 160 9.60 7.19 18.33
CA PRO A 160 8.97 8.10 19.27
C PRO A 160 7.43 7.94 19.31
N PRO A 161 6.76 8.28 20.42
CA PRO A 161 5.34 8.00 20.62
C PRO A 161 4.42 8.58 19.54
N GLU A 162 4.73 9.77 19.02
CA GLU A 162 3.98 10.39 17.93
C GLU A 162 4.03 9.58 16.64
N ARG A 163 5.20 9.02 16.30
CA ARG A 163 5.32 8.16 15.12
C ARG A 163 4.63 6.81 15.33
N GLN A 164 4.71 6.25 16.53
CA GLN A 164 3.95 5.05 16.87
C GLN A 164 2.44 5.29 16.72
N ARG A 165 1.93 6.45 17.16
CA ARG A 165 0.51 6.82 16.92
C ARG A 165 0.19 6.93 15.43
N ALA A 166 1.02 7.60 14.65
CA ALA A 166 0.81 7.74 13.21
C ALA A 166 0.83 6.39 12.47
N ILE A 167 1.77 5.50 12.81
CA ILE A 167 1.83 4.13 12.25
C ILE A 167 0.56 3.35 12.63
N ARG A 168 0.14 3.41 13.90
CA ARG A 168 -1.09 2.75 14.35
C ARG A 168 -2.29 3.21 13.52
N THR A 169 -2.47 4.52 13.38
CA THR A 169 -3.55 5.10 12.55
C THR A 169 -3.46 4.63 11.10
N LYS A 170 -2.26 4.66 10.50
CA LYS A 170 -2.08 4.21 9.10
C LYS A 170 -2.46 2.74 8.94
N LEU A 171 -2.02 1.87 9.85
CA LEU A 171 -2.33 0.43 9.86
C LEU A 171 -3.81 0.15 10.13
N THR A 172 -4.48 0.90 11.01
CA THR A 172 -5.89 0.66 11.32
C THR A 172 -6.83 1.23 10.28
N ASP A 173 -6.56 2.43 9.78
CA ASP A 173 -7.54 3.18 8.99
C ASP A 173 -7.51 2.73 7.52
N HIS A 174 -6.32 2.51 6.96
CA HIS A 174 -6.18 2.14 5.55
C HIS A 174 -6.32 0.64 5.33
N MET A 175 -5.59 -0.19 6.09
CA MET A 175 -5.57 -1.63 5.84
C MET A 175 -6.86 -2.34 6.26
N ARG A 176 -7.63 -1.83 7.24
CA ARG A 176 -8.95 -2.40 7.55
C ARG A 176 -10.02 -1.99 6.55
N ALA A 177 -9.97 -0.75 6.06
CA ALA A 177 -10.98 -0.24 5.15
C ALA A 177 -10.81 -0.81 3.73
N ARG A 178 -9.57 -0.89 3.23
CA ARG A 178 -9.30 -1.27 1.84
C ARG A 178 -8.11 -2.24 1.74
N PRO A 179 -8.19 -3.44 2.36
CA PRO A 179 -7.06 -4.38 2.40
C PRO A 179 -6.55 -4.76 1.01
N TYR A 180 -7.45 -4.92 0.03
CA TYR A 180 -7.06 -5.26 -1.33
C TYR A 180 -6.35 -4.13 -2.08
N HIS A 181 -6.48 -2.88 -1.64
CA HIS A 181 -5.90 -1.73 -2.34
C HIS A 181 -4.70 -1.14 -1.59
N GLU A 182 -4.71 -1.19 -0.26
CA GLU A 182 -3.75 -0.44 0.56
C GLU A 182 -2.60 -1.28 1.12
N TYR A 183 -2.69 -2.61 1.08
CA TYR A 183 -1.77 -3.47 1.83
C TYR A 183 -0.28 -3.19 1.53
N ASP A 184 0.15 -3.32 0.27
CA ASP A 184 1.56 -3.13 -0.08
C ASP A 184 1.97 -1.67 0.12
N GLY A 185 1.13 -0.72 -0.30
CA GLY A 185 1.39 0.71 -0.15
C GLY A 185 1.59 1.12 1.32
N VAL A 186 0.75 0.64 2.23
CA VAL A 186 0.87 0.95 3.66
C VAL A 186 2.12 0.30 4.27
N LEU A 187 2.47 -0.94 3.90
CA LEU A 187 3.71 -1.55 4.36
C LEU A 187 4.94 -0.75 3.93
N SER A 188 5.01 -0.36 2.65
CA SER A 188 6.10 0.46 2.10
C SER A 188 6.17 1.83 2.77
N HIS A 189 5.00 2.47 3.03
CA HIS A 189 4.90 3.73 3.78
C HIS A 189 5.50 3.60 5.17
N VAL A 190 5.06 2.59 5.93
CA VAL A 190 5.49 2.37 7.31
C VAL A 190 6.98 2.01 7.37
N LEU A 191 7.51 1.25 6.40
CA LEU A 191 8.93 0.96 6.33
C LEU A 191 9.77 2.22 6.07
N THR A 192 9.28 3.11 5.20
CA THR A 192 9.96 4.38 4.91
C THR A 192 10.03 5.26 6.17
N TRP A 193 8.94 5.37 6.92
CA TRP A 193 8.96 6.03 8.24
C TRP A 193 9.91 5.35 9.21
N ALA A 194 9.88 4.03 9.32
CA ALA A 194 10.73 3.29 10.25
C ALA A 194 12.22 3.48 9.94
N ASP A 195 12.61 3.52 8.67
CA ASP A 195 14.00 3.77 8.26
C ASP A 195 14.44 5.22 8.55
N LEU A 196 13.64 6.21 8.13
CA LEU A 196 14.01 7.62 8.23
C LEU A 196 13.91 8.18 9.65
N ASP A 197 12.98 7.67 10.46
CA ASP A 197 12.76 8.13 11.84
C ASP A 197 13.49 7.27 12.87
N GLY A 198 14.39 6.38 12.42
CA GLY A 198 15.36 5.70 13.29
C GLY A 198 14.78 4.58 14.15
N ALA A 199 13.86 3.76 13.62
CA ALA A 199 13.41 2.56 14.30
C ALA A 199 14.58 1.62 14.63
N ASP A 200 14.52 0.95 15.77
CA ASP A 200 15.47 -0.11 16.13
C ASP A 200 15.34 -1.27 15.15
N ARG A 201 16.35 -1.45 14.29
CA ARG A 201 16.40 -2.51 13.29
C ARG A 201 16.48 -3.91 13.89
N SER A 202 16.84 -4.02 15.17
CA SER A 202 16.82 -5.26 15.94
C SER A 202 15.49 -5.52 16.66
N SER A 203 14.51 -4.61 16.55
CA SER A 203 13.17 -4.83 17.11
C SER A 203 12.40 -5.93 16.34
N ALA A 204 11.44 -6.56 17.01
CA ALA A 204 10.53 -7.50 16.36
C ALA A 204 9.72 -6.80 15.26
N PHE A 205 9.25 -5.58 15.54
CA PHE A 205 8.51 -4.74 14.61
C PHE A 205 9.24 -4.55 13.28
N TYR A 206 10.51 -4.12 13.32
CA TYR A 206 11.27 -3.83 12.10
C TYR A 206 11.52 -5.10 11.27
N ARG A 207 11.83 -6.23 11.93
CA ARG A 207 12.01 -7.51 11.25
C ARG A 207 10.72 -8.03 10.61
N SER A 208 9.60 -7.95 11.31
CA SER A 208 8.29 -8.35 10.77
C SER A 208 7.90 -7.48 9.58
N LEU A 209 8.06 -6.16 9.71
CA LEU A 209 7.75 -5.19 8.65
C LEU A 209 8.58 -5.44 7.39
N THR A 210 9.90 -5.56 7.53
CA THR A 210 10.80 -5.83 6.40
C THR A 210 10.53 -7.18 5.76
N ALA A 211 10.23 -8.22 6.54
CA ALA A 211 9.83 -9.53 5.99
C ALA A 211 8.51 -9.46 5.20
N MET A 212 7.52 -8.69 5.68
CA MET A 212 6.25 -8.50 4.97
C MET A 212 6.43 -7.69 3.68
N VAL A 213 7.22 -6.61 3.71
CA VAL A 213 7.55 -5.81 2.50
C VAL A 213 8.30 -6.68 1.48
N ALA A 214 9.27 -7.48 1.91
CA ALA A 214 10.01 -8.38 1.03
C ALA A 214 9.08 -9.44 0.41
N GLN A 215 8.18 -10.02 1.19
CA GLN A 215 7.17 -10.96 0.69
C GLN A 215 6.25 -10.32 -0.37
N ALA A 216 5.78 -9.10 -0.12
CA ALA A 216 4.93 -8.39 -1.08
C ALA A 216 5.69 -8.10 -2.40
N ALA A 217 6.97 -7.71 -2.30
CA ALA A 217 7.83 -7.55 -3.47
C ALA A 217 8.05 -8.87 -4.24
N ASP A 218 8.24 -9.99 -3.53
CA ASP A 218 8.35 -11.32 -4.16
C ASP A 218 7.06 -11.71 -4.90
N TRP A 219 5.88 -11.40 -4.36
CA TRP A 219 4.61 -11.63 -5.05
C TRP A 219 4.45 -10.76 -6.29
N ARG A 220 4.83 -9.48 -6.22
CA ARG A 220 4.80 -8.58 -7.39
C ARG A 220 5.74 -9.06 -8.49
N ALA A 221 6.96 -9.47 -8.13
CA ALA A 221 7.91 -10.05 -9.08
C ALA A 221 7.39 -11.36 -9.72
N ALA A 222 6.63 -12.16 -8.99
CA ALA A 222 6.00 -13.38 -9.50
C ALA A 222 4.70 -13.13 -10.30
N GLY A 223 4.10 -11.94 -10.19
CA GLY A 223 2.79 -11.63 -10.77
C GLY A 223 1.63 -12.42 -10.15
N ASP A 224 1.83 -13.02 -8.97
CA ASP A 224 0.78 -13.74 -8.24
C ASP A 224 1.10 -13.81 -6.74
N ILE A 225 0.05 -14.06 -5.94
CA ILE A 225 0.13 -14.09 -4.48
C ILE A 225 0.07 -15.52 -3.98
N THR A 226 1.04 -15.88 -3.15
CA THR A 226 1.04 -17.16 -2.44
C THR A 226 0.39 -16.98 -1.07
N LEU A 227 -0.87 -17.39 -0.96
CA LEU A 227 -1.59 -17.39 0.31
C LEU A 227 -1.21 -18.60 1.17
N PRO A 228 -1.10 -18.44 2.51
CA PRO A 228 -0.94 -19.58 3.40
C PRO A 228 -2.07 -20.58 3.17
N ARG A 229 -1.72 -21.86 2.97
CA ARG A 229 -2.73 -22.92 3.03
C ARG A 229 -3.31 -22.89 4.44
N ARG A 230 -4.61 -22.56 4.59
CA ARG A 230 -5.31 -22.71 5.86
C ARG A 230 -5.07 -24.14 6.35
N ARG A 231 -4.28 -24.32 7.41
CA ARG A 231 -4.21 -25.60 8.10
C ARG A 231 -5.64 -25.88 8.58
N ARG A 232 -6.27 -26.93 8.07
CA ARG A 232 -7.52 -27.44 8.63
C ARG A 232 -7.20 -27.92 10.06
N GLY A 233 -7.37 -27.05 11.04
CA GLY A 233 -7.08 -27.39 12.44
C GLY A 233 -7.25 -26.20 13.37
N LEU A 234 -8.34 -26.25 14.14
CA LEU A 234 -8.60 -25.49 15.37
C LEU A 234 -8.50 -23.96 15.30
N PHE A 235 -9.59 -23.29 14.90
CA PHE A 235 -10.02 -22.09 15.65
C PHE A 235 -11.50 -22.22 15.99
N ARG A 236 -11.74 -22.31 17.30
CA ARG A 236 -13.04 -22.15 17.96
C ARG A 236 -13.68 -20.84 17.50
N ARG A 237 -14.99 -20.90 17.25
CA ARG A 237 -15.91 -19.75 17.27
C ARG A 237 -15.53 -18.79 18.41
N MET A 238 -15.20 -17.55 18.08
CA MET A 238 -15.64 -16.40 18.86
C MET A 238 -16.76 -15.75 18.06
N GLY A 239 -17.99 -16.12 18.42
CA GLY A 239 -19.19 -15.51 17.88
C GLY A 239 -19.48 -14.18 18.58
N SER A 240 -20.13 -13.31 17.81
CA SER A 240 -21.12 -12.33 18.23
C SER A 240 -20.82 -11.46 19.45
N ALA A 241 -20.38 -10.24 19.17
CA ALA A 241 -20.84 -9.06 19.90
C ALA A 241 -20.79 -7.85 18.97
N LEU A 242 -21.83 -7.65 18.16
CA LEU A 242 -22.24 -6.35 17.61
C LEU A 242 -23.71 -6.48 17.21
N HIS A 243 -24.57 -6.37 18.22
CA HIS A 243 -25.99 -6.08 18.05
C HIS A 243 -26.21 -4.68 18.61
N ILE A 244 -26.77 -3.80 17.76
CA ILE A 244 -27.47 -2.55 18.11
C ILE A 244 -26.50 -1.45 18.58
N ILE A 245 -26.41 -0.28 17.93
CA ILE A 245 -27.36 0.83 18.05
C ILE A 245 -27.54 1.52 16.69
N ARG A 246 -28.76 1.45 16.16
CA ARG A 246 -29.38 2.54 15.39
C ARG A 246 -30.08 3.45 16.38
N ARG A 247 -29.70 4.73 16.43
CA ARG A 247 -30.60 5.88 16.50
C ARG A 247 -29.90 7.06 15.86
#